data_AF-A0A3M1DX79-F1
#
_entry.id   AF-A0A3M1DX79-F1
#
_cell.length_a   1.000
_cell.length_b   1.000
_cell.length_c   1.000
_cell.angle_alpha   90.00
_cell.angle_beta   90.00
_cell.angle_gamma   90.00
#
_symmetry.space_group_name_H-M   'P 1'
#
loop_
_entity.id
_entity.type
_entity.pdbx_description
1 polymer ?
#
loop_
_entity_poly.entity_id
_entity_poly.type
_entity_poly.pdbx_seq_one_letter_code
_entity_poly.pdbx_strand_id
1 'polypeptide(L)'
;MPTRSALLHIYRDTPMGREHLMQSAYFCKKQFGLVLSVFIPEAIQFTLQLESEIFPVQLDASYVASDPEQARKRVEEIVQPFACPLDFVIADPVGSSGIPHLPGEWGIMTCPRVISEQSSRIGLGRIGPKVRALVKAAPFPVFIP
;
A
#
# COMPACT_ATOMS: atom_id res chain seq x y z
N MET A 1 14.55 12.07 4.57
CA MET A 1 14.78 10.73 5.15
C MET A 1 13.43 10.23 5.58
N PRO A 2 12.91 9.09 5.06
CA PRO A 2 11.66 8.55 5.53
C PRO A 2 11.87 8.19 7.00
N THR A 3 11.15 8.87 7.89
CA THR A 3 11.21 8.59 9.31
C THR A 3 10.51 7.25 9.57
N ARG A 4 10.97 6.49 10.59
CA ARG A 4 10.33 5.25 11.10
C ARG A 4 8.86 5.42 11.55
N SER A 5 8.22 6.54 11.22
CA SER A 5 6.89 6.98 11.67
C SER A 5 5.93 7.19 10.49
N ALA A 6 5.97 6.32 9.48
CA ALA A 6 5.04 6.36 8.35
C ALA A 6 4.30 5.02 8.20
N LEU A 7 3.01 5.10 7.89
CA LEU A 7 2.18 3.96 7.50
C LEU A 7 2.00 4.00 5.98
N LEU A 8 2.54 3.00 5.28
CA LEU A 8 2.34 2.82 3.85
C LEU A 8 0.95 2.24 3.57
N HIS A 9 0.15 2.95 2.79
CA HIS A 9 -1.14 2.49 2.29
C HIS A 9 -1.14 2.39 0.75
N ILE A 10 -1.46 1.22 0.22
CA ILE A 10 -1.60 1.02 -1.24
C ILE A 10 -3.06 1.24 -1.61
N TYR A 11 -3.33 2.35 -2.29
CA TYR A 11 -4.67 2.81 -2.59
C TYR A 11 -5.38 1.90 -3.61
N ARG A 12 -6.68 1.72 -3.41
CA ARG A 12 -7.58 1.00 -4.32
C ARG A 12 -8.91 1.72 -4.38
N ASP A 13 -9.33 2.12 -5.56
CA ASP A 13 -10.54 2.92 -5.74
C ASP A 13 -11.82 2.07 -5.83
N THR A 14 -12.03 1.20 -4.85
CA THR A 14 -13.25 0.39 -4.69
C THR A 14 -13.92 0.73 -3.37
N PRO A 15 -15.23 0.45 -3.15
CA PRO A 15 -15.88 0.72 -1.87
C PRO A 15 -15.10 0.15 -0.66
N MET A 16 -14.65 -1.10 -0.76
CA MET A 16 -13.85 -1.75 0.29
C MET A 16 -12.43 -1.15 0.40
N GLY A 17 -11.80 -0.76 -0.71
CA GLY A 17 -10.50 -0.08 -0.68
C GLY A 17 -10.57 1.30 0.00
N ARG A 18 -11.65 2.05 -0.23
CA ARG A 18 -11.92 3.33 0.43
C ARG A 18 -12.17 3.14 1.93
N GLU A 19 -12.86 2.08 2.33
CA GLU A 19 -13.01 1.72 3.75
C GLU A 19 -11.66 1.41 4.41
N HIS A 20 -10.79 0.64 3.74
CA HIS A 20 -9.43 0.38 4.26
C HIS A 20 -8.59 1.66 4.37
N LEU A 21 -8.75 2.62 3.45
CA LEU A 21 -8.11 3.93 3.56
C LEU A 21 -8.62 4.69 4.80
N MET A 22 -9.93 4.68 5.05
CA MET A 22 -10.51 5.26 6.27
C MET A 22 -9.97 4.60 7.54
N GLN A 23 -9.82 3.28 7.55
CA GLN A 23 -9.20 2.55 8.66
C GLN A 23 -7.74 2.98 8.88
N SER A 24 -6.98 3.13 7.80
CA SER A 24 -5.58 3.59 7.85
C SER A 24 -5.48 5.02 8.38
N ALA A 25 -6.34 5.93 7.90
CA ALA A 25 -6.42 7.30 8.37
C ALA A 25 -6.84 7.39 9.84
N TYR A 26 -7.84 6.59 10.26
CA TYR A 26 -8.24 6.49 11.65
C TYR A 26 -7.10 5.98 12.54
N PHE A 27 -6.35 4.97 12.08
CA PHE A 27 -5.21 4.44 12.78
C PHE A 27 -4.12 5.51 12.96
N CYS A 28 -3.73 6.21 11.89
CA CYS A 28 -2.75 7.31 11.95
C CYS A 28 -3.22 8.47 12.83
N LYS A 29 -4.53 8.77 12.86
CA LYS A 29 -5.11 9.77 13.77
C LYS A 29 -4.94 9.37 15.24
N LYS A 30 -5.16 8.10 15.56
CA LYS A 30 -5.11 7.59 16.94
C LYS A 30 -3.69 7.35 17.44
N GLN A 31 -2.78 6.97 16.55
CA GLN A 31 -1.38 6.77 16.88
C GLN A 31 -0.60 8.07 16.72
N PHE A 32 -0.09 8.61 17.83
CA PHE A 32 0.64 9.88 17.81
C PHE A 32 1.90 9.78 16.93
N GLY A 33 2.04 10.70 15.97
CA GLY A 33 3.25 10.87 15.17
C GLY A 33 3.36 10.04 13.89
N LEU A 34 2.33 9.28 13.49
CA LEU A 34 2.34 8.56 12.20
C LEU A 34 1.84 9.43 11.04
N VAL A 35 2.61 9.42 9.95
CA VAL A 35 2.18 9.96 8.64
C VAL A 35 1.50 8.86 7.85
N LEU A 36 0.33 9.15 7.27
CA LEU A 36 -0.30 8.26 6.29
C LEU A 36 0.36 8.51 4.92
N SER A 37 1.18 7.57 4.47
CA SER A 37 1.85 7.63 3.17
C SER A 37 1.08 6.78 2.17
N VAL A 38 0.39 7.43 1.21
CA VAL A 38 -0.48 6.75 0.24
C VAL A 38 0.23 6.59 -1.08
N PHE A 39 0.36 5.34 -1.54
CA PHE A 39 0.78 5.01 -2.91
C PHE A 39 -0.46 4.78 -3.78
N ILE A 40 -0.55 5.50 -4.90
CA ILE A 40 -1.59 5.31 -5.92
C ILE A 40 -0.96 4.51 -7.08
N PRO A 41 -1.33 3.23 -7.27
CA PRO A 41 -0.75 2.43 -8.33
C PRO A 41 -1.17 2.90 -9.73
N GLU A 42 -0.19 3.19 -10.59
CA GLU A 42 -0.40 3.43 -12.02
C GLU A 42 -0.29 2.15 -12.86
N ALA A 43 0.31 1.11 -12.29
CA ALA A 43 0.48 -0.21 -12.89
C ALA A 43 0.12 -1.32 -11.91
N ILE A 44 -0.25 -2.49 -12.45
CA ILE A 44 -0.55 -3.69 -11.64
C ILE A 44 0.72 -4.37 -11.10
N GLN A 45 1.91 -3.92 -11.50
CA GLN A 45 3.20 -4.47 -11.06
C GLN A 45 4.03 -3.36 -10.47
N PHE A 46 4.62 -3.62 -9.31
CA PHE A 46 5.68 -2.80 -8.72
C PHE A 46 6.53 -3.67 -7.80
N THR A 47 7.64 -3.12 -7.33
CA THR A 47 8.53 -3.80 -6.40
C THR A 47 8.64 -3.02 -5.09
N LEU A 48 8.82 -3.73 -3.98
CA LEU A 48 9.01 -3.16 -2.65
C LEU A 48 10.37 -3.59 -2.12
N GLN A 49 11.23 -2.65 -1.75
CA GLN A 49 12.52 -2.94 -1.13
C GLN A 49 12.34 -3.38 0.33
N LEU A 50 12.52 -4.64 0.69
CA LEU A 50 12.43 -5.12 2.06
C LEU A 50 13.83 -5.48 2.57
N GLU A 51 14.44 -4.62 3.38
CA GLU A 51 15.84 -4.76 3.83
C GLU A 51 16.81 -5.05 2.67
N SER A 52 17.20 -6.32 2.50
CA SER A 52 18.14 -6.80 1.47
C SER A 52 17.45 -7.50 0.29
N GLU A 53 16.12 -7.58 0.28
CA GLU A 53 15.33 -8.29 -0.73
C GLU A 53 14.43 -7.34 -1.52
N ILE A 54 14.27 -7.61 -2.81
CA ILE A 54 13.28 -6.93 -3.65
C ILE A 54 12.05 -7.83 -3.72
N PHE A 55 10.95 -7.38 -3.12
CA PHE A 55 9.69 -8.12 -3.10
C PHE A 55 8.79 -7.69 -4.26
N PRO A 56 8.51 -8.57 -5.24
CA PRO A 56 7.62 -8.25 -6.35
C PRO A 56 6.15 -8.28 -5.89
N VAL A 57 5.41 -7.22 -6.19
CA VAL A 57 3.97 -7.12 -5.93
C VAL A 57 3.23 -7.12 -7.25
N GLN A 58 2.25 -8.01 -7.35
CA GLN A 58 1.33 -8.09 -8.48
C GLN A 58 -0.09 -7.84 -7.98
N LEU A 59 -0.64 -6.68 -8.29
CA LEU A 59 -2.01 -6.30 -8.01
C LEU A 59 -2.97 -6.83 -9.09
N ASP A 60 -4.27 -6.69 -8.85
CA ASP A 60 -5.29 -6.84 -9.89
C ASP A 60 -5.64 -5.48 -10.54
N ALA A 61 -6.41 -5.51 -11.63
CA ALA A 61 -6.77 -4.32 -12.39
C ALA A 61 -7.57 -3.27 -11.60
N SER A 62 -8.20 -3.64 -10.48
CA SER A 62 -9.00 -2.71 -9.67
C SER A 62 -8.17 -1.75 -8.81
N TYR A 63 -6.85 -1.95 -8.77
CA TYR A 63 -5.93 -1.03 -8.11
C TYR A 63 -5.45 0.11 -9.02
N VAL A 64 -5.51 -0.09 -10.34
CA VAL A 64 -5.08 0.94 -11.29
C VAL A 64 -6.22 1.93 -11.48
N ALA A 65 -6.02 3.15 -11.00
CA ALA A 65 -6.98 4.22 -11.22
C ALA A 65 -6.94 4.67 -12.68
N SER A 66 -8.09 4.80 -13.33
CA SER A 66 -8.18 5.34 -14.69
C SER A 66 -7.74 6.80 -14.78
N ASP A 67 -7.80 7.53 -13.66
CA ASP A 67 -7.42 8.93 -13.52
C ASP A 67 -6.70 9.12 -12.17
N PRO A 68 -5.35 9.20 -12.16
CA PRO A 68 -4.56 9.39 -10.95
C PRO A 68 -4.84 10.70 -10.19
N GLU A 69 -5.16 11.79 -10.89
CA GLU A 69 -5.47 13.08 -10.27
C GLU A 69 -6.80 13.01 -9.52
N GLN A 70 -7.80 12.39 -10.15
CA GLN A 70 -9.09 12.16 -9.51
C GLN A 70 -8.99 11.18 -8.33
N ALA A 71 -8.10 10.19 -8.39
CA ALA A 71 -7.79 9.30 -7.28
C ALA A 71 -7.15 10.07 -6.11
N ARG A 72 -6.18 10.95 -6.39
CA ARG A 72 -5.54 11.81 -5.40
C ARG A 72 -6.56 12.69 -4.67
N LYS A 73 -7.41 13.40 -5.42
CA LYS A 73 -8.48 14.22 -4.85
C LYS A 73 -9.39 13.41 -3.92
N ARG A 74 -9.72 12.18 -4.31
CA ARG A 74 -10.57 11.29 -3.51
C ARG A 74 -9.88 10.81 -2.23
N VAL A 75 -8.58 10.53 -2.28
CA VAL A 75 -7.78 10.22 -1.08
C VAL A 75 -7.84 11.41 -0.12
N GLU A 76 -7.60 12.62 -0.60
CA GLU A 76 -7.63 13.85 0.20
C GLU A 76 -9.01 14.04 0.86
N GLU A 77 -10.11 13.90 0.09
CA GLU A 77 -11.49 13.99 0.60
C GLU A 77 -11.79 12.93 1.69
N ILE A 78 -11.34 11.69 1.50
CA ILE A 78 -11.55 10.61 2.48
C ILE A 78 -10.74 10.84 3.75
N VAL A 79 -9.52 11.34 3.63
CA VAL A 79 -8.57 11.48 4.75
C VAL A 79 -8.85 12.77 5.55
N GLN A 80 -9.40 13.81 4.93
CA GLN A 80 -9.64 15.13 5.54
C GLN A 80 -10.34 15.06 6.92
N PRO A 81 -11.42 14.27 7.14
CA PRO A 81 -12.09 14.22 8.44
C PRO A 81 -11.26 13.60 9.58
N PHE A 82 -10.20 12.86 9.24
CA PHE A 82 -9.33 12.22 10.22
C PHE A 82 -8.26 13.18 10.75
N ALA A 83 -7.95 14.26 10.03
CA ALA A 83 -6.94 15.26 10.41
C ALA A 83 -5.57 14.65 10.77
N CYS A 84 -5.18 13.58 10.08
CA CYS A 84 -3.83 13.00 10.18
C CYS A 84 -2.91 13.58 9.09
N PRO A 85 -1.59 13.60 9.31
CA PRO A 85 -0.63 13.96 8.25
C PRO A 85 -0.77 12.99 7.07
N LEU A 86 -0.85 13.51 5.86
CA LEU A 86 -0.97 12.77 4.61
C LEU A 86 0.22 13.10 3.71
N ASP A 87 0.81 12.08 3.12
CA ASP A 87 1.85 12.17 2.11
C ASP A 87 1.54 11.23 0.93
N PHE A 88 2.00 11.58 -0.26
CA PHE A 88 1.83 10.76 -1.46
C PHE A 88 3.16 10.15 -1.86
N VAL A 89 3.21 8.82 -1.90
CA VAL A 89 4.42 8.08 -2.26
C VAL A 89 4.54 8.07 -3.78
N ILE A 90 5.65 8.61 -4.26
CA ILE A 90 6.05 8.51 -5.68
C ILE A 90 7.03 7.35 -5.78
N ALA A 91 6.74 6.40 -6.66
CA ALA A 91 7.64 5.29 -6.92
C ALA A 91 8.85 5.77 -7.73
N ASP A 92 10.04 5.28 -7.38
CA ASP A 92 11.24 5.56 -8.15
C ASP A 92 11.18 4.79 -9.48
N PRO A 93 11.44 5.44 -10.62
CA PRO A 93 11.61 4.76 -11.89
C PRO A 93 13.01 4.11 -11.91
N VAL A 94 13.17 2.96 -11.26
CA VAL A 94 14.49 2.29 -11.20
C VAL A 94 14.70 1.40 -12.42
N GLY A 95 15.42 1.92 -13.42
CA GLY A 95 16.10 1.14 -14.46
C GLY A 95 15.27 0.65 -15.66
N SER A 96 15.93 -0.09 -16.56
CA SER A 96 15.49 -0.41 -17.94
C SER A 96 14.23 -1.27 -18.09
N SER A 97 13.64 -1.74 -16.99
CA SER A 97 12.42 -2.56 -16.99
C SER A 97 11.13 -1.72 -16.90
N GLY A 98 11.21 -0.45 -16.48
CA GLY A 98 10.05 0.44 -16.33
C GLY A 98 9.09 0.04 -15.21
N ILE A 99 9.49 -0.87 -14.31
CA ILE A 99 8.65 -1.34 -13.19
C ILE A 99 8.83 -0.36 -12.01
N PRO A 100 7.75 0.23 -11.47
CA PRO A 100 7.83 1.13 -10.32
C PRO A 100 8.48 0.46 -9.09
N HIS A 101 9.32 1.21 -8.39
CA HIS A 101 9.99 0.74 -7.18
C HIS A 101 9.60 1.58 -5.96
N LEU A 102 9.12 0.94 -4.90
CA LEU A 102 8.83 1.58 -3.63
C LEU A 102 9.97 1.34 -2.63
N PRO A 103 10.40 2.39 -1.89
CA PRO A 103 11.32 2.20 -0.77
C PRO A 103 10.63 1.34 0.30
N GLY A 104 11.39 0.77 1.24
CA GLY A 104 10.79 -0.02 2.34
C GLY A 104 11.23 0.36 3.75
N GLU A 105 11.65 1.59 3.95
CA GLU A 105 11.81 2.14 5.30
C GLU A 105 10.46 2.67 5.81
N TRP A 106 9.53 1.76 6.15
CA TRP A 106 8.22 2.10 6.69
C TRP A 106 8.09 1.70 8.17
N GLY A 107 7.25 2.41 8.92
CA GLY A 107 6.90 2.04 10.29
C GLY A 107 5.84 0.94 10.34
N ILE A 108 4.86 1.00 9.43
CA ILE A 108 3.78 0.02 9.26
C ILE A 108 3.42 -0.02 7.76
N MET A 109 2.92 -1.16 7.27
CA MET A 109 2.34 -1.26 5.94
C MET A 109 0.94 -1.90 6.01
N THR A 110 -0.04 -1.34 5.31
CA THR A 110 -1.28 -2.07 5.03
C THR A 110 -1.07 -2.99 3.84
N CYS A 111 -1.29 -4.29 4.04
CA CYS A 111 -1.21 -5.26 2.98
C CYS A 111 -2.36 -5.06 1.99
N PRO A 112 -2.08 -5.00 0.67
CA PRO A 112 -3.11 -5.17 -0.34
C PRO A 112 -3.81 -6.50 -0.10
N ARG A 113 -5.14 -6.49 -0.05
CA ARG A 113 -5.92 -7.73 0.13
C ARG A 113 -5.76 -8.68 -1.07
N VAL A 114 -5.53 -8.11 -2.25
CA VAL A 114 -5.22 -8.87 -3.46
C VAL A 114 -3.79 -8.59 -3.86
N ILE A 115 -2.88 -9.42 -3.38
CA ILE A 115 -1.62 -9.69 -4.06
C ILE A 115 -1.88 -10.95 -4.87
N SER A 116 -2.07 -10.78 -6.17
CA SER A 116 -2.49 -11.87 -7.04
C SER A 116 -1.55 -13.07 -6.93
N GLU A 117 -2.18 -14.22 -6.73
CA GLU A 117 -1.62 -15.53 -7.05
C GLU A 117 -2.20 -15.95 -8.40
N GLN A 118 -1.42 -16.63 -9.24
CA GLN A 118 -1.94 -17.31 -10.43
C GLN A 118 -2.97 -18.41 -10.08
N SER A 119 -3.10 -18.77 -8.80
CA SER A 119 -4.02 -19.79 -8.30
C SER A 119 -5.29 -19.15 -7.73
N SER A 120 -6.40 -19.28 -8.46
CA SER A 120 -7.78 -18.89 -8.10
C SER A 120 -8.39 -19.64 -6.90
N ARG A 121 -7.60 -20.32 -6.06
CA ARG A 121 -8.05 -21.25 -5.00
C ARG A 121 -7.76 -20.79 -3.57
N ILE A 122 -7.69 -19.49 -3.32
CA ILE A 122 -7.66 -19.01 -1.93
C ILE A 122 -9.10 -18.86 -1.46
N GLY A 123 -9.60 -19.88 -0.75
CA GLY A 123 -10.88 -19.80 -0.06
C GLY A 123 -10.90 -18.65 0.96
N LEU A 124 -12.10 -18.15 1.26
CA LEU A 124 -12.32 -17.12 2.27
C LEU A 124 -11.57 -17.46 3.58
N GLY A 125 -10.81 -16.51 4.12
CA GLY A 125 -10.05 -16.68 5.37
C GLY A 125 -8.65 -17.27 5.23
N ARG A 126 -8.13 -17.50 4.02
CA ARG A 126 -6.74 -17.91 3.81
C ARG A 126 -5.88 -16.75 3.32
N ILE A 127 -4.69 -16.63 3.90
CA ILE A 127 -3.65 -15.71 3.43
C ILE A 127 -2.88 -16.39 2.28
N GLY A 128 -2.60 -15.68 1.18
CA GLY A 128 -1.82 -16.22 0.06
C GLY A 128 -0.33 -16.44 0.42
N PRO A 129 0.39 -17.35 -0.28
CA PRO A 129 1.81 -17.55 -0.03
C PRO A 129 2.64 -16.26 -0.22
N LYS A 130 2.31 -15.39 -1.18
CA LYS A 130 2.97 -14.07 -1.32
C LYS A 130 2.75 -13.18 -0.11
N VAL A 131 1.51 -13.05 0.38
CA VAL A 131 1.25 -12.25 1.59
C VAL A 131 1.98 -12.85 2.80
N ARG A 132 2.03 -14.19 2.93
CA ARG A 132 2.85 -14.82 3.98
C ARG A 132 4.35 -14.53 3.82
N ALA A 133 4.87 -14.53 2.60
CA ALA A 133 6.27 -14.21 2.34
C ALA A 133 6.57 -12.74 2.69
N LEU A 134 5.69 -11.81 2.29
CA LEU A 134 5.77 -10.40 2.66
C LEU A 134 5.79 -10.22 4.19
N VAL A 135 4.86 -10.84 4.92
CA VAL A 135 4.79 -10.76 6.39
C VAL A 135 6.05 -11.33 7.06
N LYS A 136 6.68 -12.35 6.47
CA LYS A 136 7.91 -12.94 7.00
C LYS A 136 9.16 -12.10 6.70
N ALA A 137 9.19 -11.43 5.56
CA ALA A 137 10.33 -10.63 5.11
C ALA A 137 10.28 -9.18 5.59
N ALA A 138 9.10 -8.64 5.89
CA ALA A 138 8.95 -7.26 6.30
C ALA A 138 9.59 -7.00 7.67
N PRO A 139 10.46 -5.99 7.80
CA PRO A 139 11.06 -5.61 9.09
C PRO A 139 10.12 -4.78 9.98
N PHE A 140 8.89 -4.56 9.52
CA PHE A 140 7.86 -3.75 10.17
C PHE A 140 6.52 -4.52 10.24
N PRO A 141 5.60 -4.12 11.13
CA PRO A 141 4.26 -4.68 11.17
C PRO A 141 3.50 -4.52 9.85
N VAL A 142 2.93 -5.62 9.38
CA VAL A 142 2.05 -5.67 8.20
C VAL A 142 0.60 -5.84 8.66
N PHE A 143 -0.21 -4.80 8.48
CA PHE A 143 -1.64 -4.82 8.78
C PHE A 143 -2.43 -5.45 7.62
N ILE A 144 -3.14 -6.54 7.90
CA ILE A 144 -3.99 -7.23 6.91
C ILE A 144 -5.46 -6.94 7.26
N PRO A 145 -6.16 -6.07 6.50
CA PRO A 145 -7.57 -5.74 6.71
C PRO A 145 -8.57 -6.79 6.18
#